data_AF-A0A2N8PFQ4-F1
#
_entry.id   AF-A0A2N8PFQ4-F1
#
_cell.length_a   1.000
_cell.length_b   1.000
_cell.length_c   1.000
_cell.angle_alpha   90.00
_cell.angle_beta   90.00
_cell.angle_gamma   90.00
#
_symmetry.space_group_name_H-M   'P 1'
#
loop_
_entity.id
_entity.type
_entity.pdbx_description
1 polymer ?
#
loop_
_entity_poly.entity_id
_entity_poly.type
_entity_poly.pdbx_seq_one_letter_code
_entity_poly.pdbx_strand_id
1 'polypeptide(L)'
;MASTNDHEVPDPQVEPRSAGPRRYSVEYKAKILAEYETLDRQGKGALLRREGLYSSLITHWRQQRDEGAKAALAAPAGRPKADPRDKEITRLKAENARLETELSKARTVIDVQGKLQHRWHTTPGPSRARRAW
;
A
#
# COMPACT_ATOMS: atom_id res chain seq x y z
N MET A 1 22.45 -41.08 30.43
CA MET A 1 22.21 -39.63 30.24
C MET A 1 23.27 -39.14 29.26
N ALA A 2 23.00 -38.53 28.10
CA ALA A 2 21.80 -38.26 27.34
C ALA A 2 22.27 -38.26 25.88
N SER A 3 21.64 -39.07 25.01
CA SER A 3 21.92 -39.04 23.58
C SER A 3 21.12 -37.89 22.97
N THR A 4 21.78 -36.78 22.68
CA THR A 4 21.18 -35.68 21.93
C THR A 4 21.17 -36.11 20.46
N ASN A 5 20.01 -36.56 19.97
CA ASN A 5 19.78 -36.70 18.54
C ASN A 5 19.69 -35.29 17.95
N ASP A 6 20.76 -34.85 17.30
CA ASP A 6 20.72 -33.73 16.36
C ASP A 6 19.86 -34.14 15.16
N HIS A 7 18.62 -33.67 15.14
CA HIS A 7 17.76 -33.74 13.97
C HIS A 7 18.20 -32.67 12.98
N GLU A 8 19.23 -32.98 12.19
CA GLU A 8 19.63 -32.20 11.02
C GLU A 8 18.46 -32.20 10.03
N VAL A 9 17.78 -31.06 9.90
CA VAL A 9 16.71 -30.88 8.90
C VAL A 9 17.37 -30.94 7.53
N PRO A 10 17.01 -31.90 6.65
CA PRO A 10 17.64 -32.03 5.34
C PRO A 10 17.40 -30.77 4.51
N ASP A 11 18.46 -30.26 3.89
CA ASP A 11 18.39 -29.13 2.97
C ASP A 11 17.48 -29.47 1.77
N PRO A 12 16.39 -28.73 1.52
CA PRO A 12 15.46 -29.04 0.44
C PRO A 12 16.15 -28.87 -0.92
N GLN A 13 16.42 -29.99 -1.60
CA GLN A 13 16.96 -30.06 -2.97
C GLN A 13 16.03 -29.49 -4.06
N VAL A 14 14.88 -28.92 -3.68
CA VAL A 14 13.91 -28.33 -4.59
C VAL A 14 14.04 -26.81 -4.47
N GLU A 15 14.63 -26.20 -5.49
CA GLU A 15 14.68 -24.74 -5.66
C GLU A 15 13.27 -24.14 -5.43
N PRO A 16 13.14 -23.09 -4.59
CA PRO A 16 11.86 -22.48 -4.31
C PRO A 16 11.24 -22.02 -5.63
N ARG A 17 10.01 -22.48 -5.90
CA ARG A 17 9.29 -22.18 -7.13
C ARG A 17 9.27 -20.65 -7.34
N SER A 18 10.02 -20.19 -8.33
CA SER A 18 10.35 -18.78 -8.57
C SER A 18 9.15 -17.88 -8.91
N ALA A 19 7.98 -18.47 -9.15
CA ALA A 19 6.73 -17.76 -9.34
C ALA A 19 5.69 -18.30 -8.36
N GLY A 20 5.22 -17.45 -7.45
CA GLY A 20 4.07 -17.75 -6.59
C GLY A 20 2.81 -18.12 -7.40
N PRO A 21 1.71 -18.49 -6.72
CA PRO A 21 0.50 -18.92 -7.41
C PRO A 21 0.00 -17.86 -8.41
N ARG A 22 -0.40 -18.31 -9.60
CA ARG A 22 -0.96 -17.44 -10.67
C ARG A 22 -2.15 -16.66 -10.12
N ARG A 23 -2.07 -15.33 -10.18
CA ARG A 23 -3.16 -14.41 -9.77
C ARG A 23 -4.02 -14.08 -10.99
N TYR A 24 -5.33 -14.09 -10.80
CA TYR A 24 -6.31 -13.75 -11.82
C TYR A 24 -7.08 -12.50 -11.41
N SER A 25 -7.21 -11.52 -12.31
CA SER A 25 -8.01 -10.34 -12.06
C SER A 25 -9.49 -10.69 -11.92
N VAL A 26 -10.26 -9.86 -11.20
CA VAL A 26 -11.70 -10.06 -11.01
C VAL A 26 -12.44 -10.02 -12.35
N GLU A 27 -12.08 -9.09 -13.22
CA GLU A 27 -12.64 -8.96 -14.57
C GLU A 27 -12.39 -10.21 -15.42
N TYR A 28 -11.19 -10.78 -15.34
CA TYR A 28 -10.85 -12.02 -16.04
C TYR A 28 -11.73 -13.18 -15.55
N LYS A 29 -11.84 -13.36 -14.23
CA LYS A 29 -12.72 -14.39 -13.65
C LYS A 29 -14.16 -14.23 -14.13
N ALA A 30 -14.69 -13.01 -14.09
CA ALA A 30 -16.07 -12.72 -14.49
C ALA A 30 -16.30 -13.02 -15.98
N LYS A 31 -15.36 -12.63 -16.86
CA LYS A 31 -15.42 -12.92 -18.30
C LYS A 31 -15.42 -14.42 -18.57
N ILE A 32 -14.50 -15.16 -17.95
CA ILE A 32 -14.40 -16.62 -18.13
C ILE A 32 -15.67 -17.31 -17.61
N LEU A 33 -16.19 -16.91 -16.45
CA LEU A 33 -17.44 -17.48 -15.94
C LEU A 33 -18.62 -17.23 -16.88
N ALA A 34 -18.77 -16.00 -17.39
CA ALA A 34 -19.85 -15.66 -18.31
C ALA A 34 -19.80 -16.52 -19.59
N GLU A 35 -18.62 -16.65 -20.19
CA GLU A 35 -18.45 -17.50 -21.38
C GLU A 35 -18.67 -18.98 -21.04
N TYR A 36 -18.15 -19.45 -19.90
CA TYR A 36 -18.32 -20.83 -19.45
C TYR A 36 -19.79 -21.20 -19.27
N GLU A 37 -20.66 -20.30 -18.80
CA GLU A 37 -22.11 -20.58 -18.69
C GLU A 37 -22.79 -20.75 -20.04
N THR A 38 -22.34 -20.04 -21.08
CA THR A 38 -22.96 -20.08 -22.41
C THR A 38 -22.58 -21.31 -23.25
N LEU A 39 -21.52 -22.01 -22.86
CA LEU A 39 -20.95 -23.12 -23.64
C LEU A 39 -21.57 -24.48 -23.26
N ASP A 40 -21.59 -25.37 -24.25
CA ASP A 40 -21.91 -26.78 -24.09
C ASP A 40 -20.75 -27.54 -23.41
N ARG A 41 -20.90 -28.85 -23.19
CA ARG A 41 -19.88 -29.65 -22.50
C ARG A 41 -18.54 -29.67 -23.25
N GLN A 42 -18.55 -29.74 -24.57
CA GLN A 42 -17.33 -29.77 -25.37
C GLN A 42 -16.68 -28.38 -25.40
N GLY A 43 -17.47 -27.33 -25.59
CA GLY A 43 -17.04 -25.93 -25.52
C GLY A 43 -16.41 -25.57 -24.17
N LYS A 44 -17.01 -26.00 -23.06
CA LYS A 44 -16.44 -25.84 -21.71
C LYS A 44 -15.04 -26.45 -21.61
N GLY A 45 -14.85 -27.66 -22.12
CA GLY A 45 -13.53 -28.30 -22.14
C GLY A 45 -12.51 -27.57 -23.03
N ALA A 46 -12.93 -27.04 -24.17
CA ALA A 46 -12.08 -26.26 -25.07
C ALA A 46 -11.65 -24.93 -24.45
N LEU A 47 -12.57 -24.21 -23.82
CA LEU A 47 -12.31 -22.99 -23.04
C LEU A 47 -11.29 -23.25 -21.91
N LEU A 48 -11.45 -24.33 -21.15
CA LEU A 48 -10.50 -24.63 -20.07
C LEU A 48 -9.08 -24.89 -20.58
N ARG A 49 -8.95 -25.63 -21.70
CA ARG A 49 -7.65 -25.93 -22.30
C ARG A 49 -6.97 -24.69 -22.88
N ARG A 50 -7.71 -23.81 -23.58
CA ARG A 50 -7.11 -22.59 -24.17
C ARG A 50 -6.64 -21.60 -23.11
N GLU A 51 -7.34 -21.50 -21.98
CA GLU A 51 -7.00 -20.58 -20.90
C GLU A 51 -5.99 -21.16 -19.89
N GLY A 52 -5.72 -22.47 -19.98
CA GLY A 52 -4.90 -23.22 -19.02
C GLY A 52 -5.56 -23.28 -17.63
N LEU A 53 -6.88 -23.40 -17.60
CA LEU A 53 -7.69 -23.44 -16.38
C LEU A 53 -8.16 -24.86 -16.08
N TYR A 54 -8.33 -25.15 -14.80
CA TYR A 54 -8.89 -26.41 -14.33
C TYR A 54 -10.34 -26.21 -13.87
N SER A 55 -11.16 -27.26 -13.96
CA SER A 55 -12.58 -27.21 -13.59
C SER A 55 -12.80 -26.81 -12.12
N SER A 56 -11.88 -27.17 -11.21
CA SER A 56 -11.97 -26.76 -9.81
C SER A 56 -11.89 -25.24 -9.62
N LEU A 57 -11.13 -24.54 -10.47
CA LEU A 57 -11.06 -23.07 -10.41
C LEU A 57 -12.40 -22.45 -10.77
N ILE A 58 -13.11 -23.01 -11.77
CA ILE A 58 -14.43 -22.52 -12.18
C ILE A 58 -15.44 -22.71 -11.04
N THR A 59 -15.47 -23.89 -10.42
CA THR A 59 -16.33 -24.16 -9.28
C THR A 59 -16.05 -23.19 -8.14
N HIS A 60 -14.78 -22.99 -7.81
CA HIS A 60 -14.37 -22.07 -6.75
C HIS A 60 -14.74 -20.61 -7.09
N TRP A 61 -14.54 -20.14 -8.32
CA TRP A 61 -14.92 -18.78 -8.71
C TRP A 61 -16.44 -18.57 -8.72
N ARG A 62 -17.24 -19.58 -9.05
CA ARG A 62 -18.71 -19.53 -8.89
C ARG A 62 -19.09 -19.35 -7.43
N GLN A 63 -18.49 -20.13 -6.53
CA GLN A 63 -18.72 -19.99 -5.10
C GLN A 63 -18.33 -18.59 -4.60
N GLN A 64 -17.16 -18.08 -4.99
CA GLN A 64 -16.72 -16.72 -4.64
C GLN A 64 -17.70 -15.64 -5.12
N ARG A 65 -18.24 -15.78 -6.34
CA ARG A 65 -19.24 -14.86 -6.89
C ARG A 65 -20.53 -14.90 -6.06
N ASP A 66 -21.01 -16.09 -5.74
CA ASP A 66 -22.28 -16.27 -5.03
C ASP A 66 -22.17 -15.81 -3.56
N GLU A 67 -21.03 -16.05 -2.91
CA GLU A 67 -20.71 -15.51 -1.58
C GLU A 67 -20.61 -13.98 -1.61
N GLY A 68 -19.94 -13.42 -2.63
CA GLY A 68 -19.86 -11.97 -2.83
C GLY A 68 -21.23 -11.33 -3.05
N ALA A 69 -22.10 -11.98 -3.84
CA ALA A 69 -23.47 -11.53 -4.05
C ALA A 69 -24.29 -11.57 -2.74
N LYS A 70 -24.19 -12.66 -1.97
CA LYS A 70 -24.84 -12.76 -0.64
C LYS A 70 -24.36 -11.68 0.32
N ALA A 71 -23.05 -11.45 0.38
CA ALA A 71 -22.48 -10.40 1.22
C ALA A 71 -22.96 -9.00 0.80
N ALA A 72 -23.03 -8.74 -0.51
CA ALA A 72 -23.54 -7.47 -1.03
C ALA A 72 -25.04 -7.27 -0.72
N LEU A 73 -25.85 -8.33 -0.78
CA LEU A 73 -27.27 -8.29 -0.44
C LEU A 73 -27.52 -8.19 1.06
N ALA A 74 -26.66 -8.78 1.89
CA ALA A 74 -26.72 -8.69 3.35
C ALA A 74 -26.18 -7.38 3.91
N ALA A 75 -25.44 -6.60 3.10
CA ALA A 75 -24.91 -5.32 3.50
C ALA A 75 -26.06 -4.34 3.81
N PRO A 76 -26.03 -3.63 4.95
CA PRO A 76 -27.08 -2.69 5.30
C PRO A 76 -27.18 -1.57 4.25
N ALA A 77 -28.41 -1.27 3.83
CA ALA A 77 -28.67 -0.15 2.92
C ALA A 77 -28.32 1.17 3.62
N GLY A 78 -27.40 1.94 3.05
CA GLY A 78 -26.99 3.25 3.56
C GLY A 78 -25.50 3.53 3.44
N ARG A 79 -25.06 4.67 3.97
CA ARG A 79 -23.64 5.03 4.01
C ARG A 79 -22.88 3.96 4.81
N PRO A 80 -21.75 3.42 4.31
CA PRO A 80 -20.91 2.52 5.09
C PRO A 80 -20.62 3.16 6.45
N LYS A 81 -20.68 2.38 7.52
CA LYS A 81 -20.29 2.85 8.85
C LYS A 81 -18.87 3.39 8.72
N ALA A 82 -18.69 4.69 8.98
CA ALA A 82 -17.39 5.35 8.83
C ALA A 82 -16.32 4.51 9.52
N ASP A 83 -15.27 4.16 8.80
CA ASP A 83 -14.21 3.31 9.34
C ASP A 83 -13.60 4.08 10.52
N PRO A 84 -13.44 3.48 11.71
CA PRO A 84 -12.70 4.12 12.80
C PRO A 84 -11.33 4.65 12.35
N ARG A 85 -10.71 4.03 11.33
CA ARG A 85 -9.49 4.52 10.68
C ARG A 85 -9.65 5.89 10.02
N ASP A 86 -10.80 6.19 9.43
CA ASP A 86 -11.06 7.50 8.81
C ASP A 86 -11.07 8.63 9.85
N LYS A 87 -11.58 8.35 11.04
CA LYS A 87 -11.54 9.29 12.18
C LYS A 87 -10.11 9.53 12.64
N GLU A 88 -9.30 8.48 12.70
CA GLU A 88 -7.90 8.63 13.09
C GLU A 88 -7.09 9.35 12.01
N ILE A 89 -7.33 9.05 10.73
CA ILE A 89 -6.69 9.76 9.61
C ILE A 89 -7.03 11.25 9.64
N THR A 90 -8.28 11.61 9.87
CA THR A 90 -8.70 13.02 9.93
C THR A 90 -8.06 13.74 11.12
N ARG A 91 -8.01 13.09 12.29
CA ARG A 91 -7.31 13.59 13.47
C ARG A 91 -5.81 13.80 13.21
N LEU A 92 -5.13 12.78 12.67
CA LEU A 92 -3.70 12.83 12.39
C LEU A 92 -3.36 13.90 11.33
N LYS A 93 -4.22 14.09 10.32
CA LYS A 93 -4.06 15.17 9.34
C LYS A 93 -4.17 16.56 9.97
N ALA A 94 -5.13 16.76 10.87
CA ALA A 94 -5.28 18.02 11.60
C ALA A 94 -4.05 18.29 12.49
N GLU A 95 -3.55 17.27 13.19
CA GLU A 95 -2.37 17.40 14.03
C GLU A 95 -1.11 17.69 13.20
N ASN A 96 -0.90 17.00 12.07
CA ASN A 96 0.20 17.28 11.17
C ASN A 96 0.17 18.73 10.65
N ALA A 97 -0.99 19.23 10.21
CA ALA A 97 -1.12 20.61 9.74
C ALA A 97 -0.80 21.64 10.84
N ARG A 98 -1.20 21.35 12.08
CA ARG A 98 -0.86 22.18 13.24
C ARG A 98 0.64 22.17 13.51
N LEU A 99 1.25 20.98 13.58
CA LEU A 99 2.68 20.82 13.82
C LEU A 99 3.53 21.46 12.72
N GLU A 100 3.11 21.37 11.46
CA GLU A 100 3.76 22.06 10.33
C GLU A 100 3.71 23.58 10.50
N THR A 101 2.60 24.13 10.98
CA THR A 101 2.46 25.56 11.28
C THR A 101 3.37 25.99 12.42
N GLU A 102 3.46 25.21 13.49
CA GLU A 102 4.36 25.48 14.62
C GLU A 102 5.83 25.39 14.21
N LEU A 103 6.20 24.39 13.41
CA LEU A 103 7.54 24.27 12.82
C LEU A 103 7.88 25.46 11.91
N SER A 104 6.93 25.93 11.11
CA SER A 104 7.13 27.10 10.26
C SER A 104 7.46 28.34 11.09
N LYS A 105 6.69 28.61 12.14
CA LYS A 105 6.94 29.71 13.07
C LYS A 105 8.31 29.61 13.73
N ALA A 106 8.68 28.42 14.22
CA ALA A 106 9.98 28.20 14.85
C ALA A 106 11.13 28.46 13.86
N ARG A 107 11.00 27.99 12.61
CA ARG A 107 11.98 28.25 11.54
C ARG A 107 12.11 29.74 11.23
N THR A 108 11.01 30.49 11.22
CA THR A 108 11.07 31.96 11.03
C THR A 108 11.83 32.65 12.15
N VAL A 109 11.63 32.25 13.41
CA VAL A 109 12.38 32.82 14.54
C VAL A 109 13.88 32.56 14.40
N ILE A 110 14.25 31.32 14.05
CA ILE A 110 15.65 30.93 13.83
C ILE A 110 16.28 31.76 12.70
N ASP A 111 15.57 31.95 11.58
CA ASP A 111 16.04 32.75 10.46
C ASP A 111 16.27 34.22 10.84
N VAL A 112 15.34 34.83 11.58
CA VAL A 112 15.49 36.22 12.08
C VAL A 112 16.69 36.33 13.01
N GLN A 113 16.87 35.38 13.94
CA GLN A 113 18.03 35.37 14.84
C GLN A 113 19.35 35.23 14.07
N GLY A 114 19.42 34.32 13.08
CA GLY A 114 20.59 34.13 12.24
C GLY A 114 20.94 35.39 11.43
N LYS A 115 19.93 36.06 10.86
CA LYS A 115 20.11 37.34 10.13
C LYS A 115 20.63 38.46 11.03
N LEU A 116 20.13 38.55 12.26
CA LEU A 116 20.62 39.51 13.24
C LEU A 116 22.09 39.24 13.58
N GLN A 117 22.43 38.00 13.96
CA GLN A 117 23.81 37.61 14.26
C GLN A 117 24.75 37.91 13.10
N HIS A 118 24.38 37.55 11.87
CA HIS A 118 25.16 37.86 10.68
C HIS A 118 25.42 39.37 10.52
N ARG A 119 24.38 40.21 10.67
CA ARG A 119 24.52 41.68 10.59
C ARG A 119 25.45 42.24 11.66
N TRP A 120 25.39 41.72 12.88
CA TRP A 120 26.29 42.13 13.97
C TRP A 120 27.75 41.78 13.67
N HIS A 121 28.01 40.63 13.03
CA HIS A 121 29.37 40.21 12.69
C HIS A 121 29.92 40.87 11.41
N THR A 122 29.08 41.37 10.50
CA THR A 122 29.52 41.97 9.21
C THR A 122 29.53 43.51 9.22
N THR A 123 29.48 44.17 10.38
CA THR A 123 29.63 45.64 10.42
C THR A 123 31.08 46.02 10.07
N PRO A 124 31.35 46.68 8.92
CA PRO A 124 32.69 47.16 8.63
C PRO A 124 32.98 48.32 9.58
N GLY A 125 34.07 48.22 10.35
CA GLY A 125 34.51 49.31 11.21
C GLY A 125 34.66 50.62 10.40
N PRO A 126 34.41 51.79 11.00
CA PRO A 126 34.38 53.05 10.26
C PRO A 126 35.70 53.26 9.52
N SER A 127 35.60 53.39 8.19
CA SER A 127 36.71 53.76 7.31
C SER A 127 37.27 55.10 7.78
N ARG A 128 38.42 55.07 8.45
CA ARG A 128 39.20 56.27 8.75
C ARG A 128 39.73 56.81 7.42
N ALA A 129 38.97 57.70 6.81
CA ALA A 129 39.45 58.54 5.71
C ALA A 129 40.68 59.32 6.20
N ARG A 130 41.86 58.96 5.68
CA ARG A 130 43.10 59.71 5.89
C ARG A 130 42.97 61.03 5.12
N ARG A 131 42.85 62.13 5.86
CA ARG A 131 43.07 63.49 5.35
C ARG A 131 44.57 63.63 5.04
N ALA A 132 44.91 63.68 3.75
CA ALA A 132 46.22 64.13 3.29
C ALA A 132 46.18 65.66 3.13
N TRP A 133 47.25 66.30 3.59
CA TRP A 133 47.50 67.73 3.49
C TRP A 133 47.98 68.12 2.10
#